data_AF-A0A2N7UPZ6-F1
#
_entry.id   AF-A0A2N7UPZ6-F1
#
_cell.length_a   1.000
_cell.length_b   1.000
_cell.length_c   1.000
_cell.angle_alpha   90.00
_cell.angle_beta   90.00
_cell.angle_gamma   90.00
#
_symmetry.space_group_name_H-M   'P 1'
#
loop_
_entity.id
_entity.type
_entity.pdbx_description
1 polymer ?
#
loop_
_entity_poly.entity_id
_entity_poly.type
_entity_poly.pdbx_seq_one_letter_code
_entity_poly.pdbx_strand_id
1 'polypeptide(L)'
;MAMLGALFGKKPIQCWVIKQVDDGLLHLCEKGTLDTRQKHRQALQDMRTGHYQGGVRMGNTGIVLNSNLFATLIPLEELNLGDDYRAQWQGAQWEVSKVPQRCWTWTGRLTTQPNTLGALPRLVSTEDIGSLSKRVDTSATPHGKVVFRAHGDLEPPTRDVDDAMERARRQRRLKDDGWKDRDE
;
A
#
# COMPACT_ATOMS: atom_id res chain seq x y z
N MET A 1 28.75 2.01 2.40
CA MET A 1 29.67 1.00 1.83
C MET A 1 28.90 -0.22 1.39
N ALA A 2 28.82 -0.48 0.08
CA ALA A 2 28.51 -1.79 -0.50
C ALA A 2 28.78 -1.74 -2.02
N MET A 3 30.06 -1.73 -2.42
CA MET A 3 30.51 -1.87 -3.81
C MET A 3 31.62 -2.92 -3.87
N LEU A 4 31.30 -4.18 -3.58
CA LEU A 4 32.25 -5.30 -3.66
C LEU A 4 31.64 -6.63 -4.14
N GLY A 5 30.41 -6.63 -4.65
CA GLY A 5 29.79 -7.83 -5.26
C GLY A 5 29.89 -7.90 -6.78
N ALA A 6 30.36 -6.83 -7.43
CA ALA A 6 30.18 -6.62 -8.87
C ALA A 6 31.29 -7.19 -9.77
N LEU A 7 32.29 -7.89 -9.22
CA LEU A 7 33.45 -8.34 -10.02
C LEU A 7 33.32 -9.76 -10.61
N PHE A 8 32.27 -10.51 -10.27
CA PHE A 8 31.94 -11.81 -10.91
C PHE A 8 30.43 -12.06 -11.11
N GLY A 9 29.58 -11.07 -10.85
CA GLY A 9 28.12 -11.21 -10.90
C GLY A 9 27.56 -11.05 -12.31
N LYS A 10 26.62 -11.94 -12.70
CA LYS A 10 25.83 -11.77 -13.92
C LYS A 10 25.10 -10.41 -13.88
N LYS A 11 25.09 -9.69 -15.01
CA LYS A 11 24.33 -8.43 -15.14
C LYS A 11 22.86 -8.69 -14.78
N PRO A 12 22.24 -7.87 -13.90
CA PRO A 12 20.84 -8.00 -13.56
C PRO A 12 19.96 -7.74 -14.78
N ILE A 13 18.86 -8.49 -14.91
CA ILE A 13 17.84 -8.26 -15.94
C ILE A 13 16.82 -7.28 -15.37
N GLN A 14 16.82 -6.06 -15.90
CA GLN A 14 15.93 -4.99 -15.48
C GLN A 14 14.70 -4.92 -16.40
N CYS A 15 13.58 -4.49 -15.83
CA CYS A 15 12.32 -4.37 -16.54
C CYS A 15 11.48 -3.21 -16.01
N TRP A 16 10.50 -2.80 -16.80
CA TRP A 16 9.34 -2.07 -16.33
C TRP A 16 8.27 -3.06 -15.88
N VAL A 17 7.73 -2.86 -14.69
CA VAL A 17 6.74 -3.75 -14.08
C VAL A 17 5.34 -3.17 -14.30
N ILE A 18 4.55 -3.83 -15.14
CA ILE A 18 3.21 -3.36 -15.53
C ILE A 18 2.16 -4.21 -14.83
N LYS A 19 1.35 -3.57 -13.98
CA LYS A 19 0.31 -4.23 -13.19
C LYS A 19 -0.86 -4.69 -14.06
N GLN A 20 -1.29 -3.82 -14.97
CA GLN A 20 -2.45 -3.99 -15.84
C GLN A 20 -2.19 -3.22 -17.15
N VAL A 21 -2.72 -3.73 -18.25
CA VAL A 21 -2.74 -3.08 -19.56
C VAL A 21 -4.20 -2.87 -19.94
N ASP A 22 -4.60 -1.62 -20.06
CA ASP A 22 -5.92 -1.20 -20.55
C ASP A 22 -5.76 -0.57 -21.95
N ASP A 23 -6.86 -0.25 -22.63
CA ASP A 23 -6.83 0.35 -23.97
C ASP A 23 -6.09 1.70 -23.96
N GLY A 24 -4.90 1.73 -24.56
CA GLY A 24 -4.01 2.90 -24.61
C GLY A 24 -3.37 3.30 -23.28
N LEU A 25 -3.48 2.49 -22.21
CA LEU A 25 -3.03 2.84 -20.87
C LEU A 25 -2.22 1.73 -20.20
N LEU A 26 -1.05 2.10 -19.65
CA LEU A 26 -0.21 1.23 -18.82
C LEU A 26 -0.34 1.60 -17.34
N HIS A 27 -0.70 0.62 -16.51
CA HIS A 27 -0.64 0.74 -15.05
C HIS A 27 0.76 0.37 -14.58
N LEU A 28 1.64 1.36 -14.50
CA LEU A 28 3.05 1.20 -14.19
C LEU A 28 3.30 1.16 -12.68
N CYS A 29 3.84 0.05 -12.18
CA CYS A 29 4.32 -0.05 -10.79
C CYS A 29 5.62 0.74 -10.61
N GLU A 30 6.72 0.20 -11.13
CA GLU A 30 8.09 0.68 -10.92
C GLU A 30 9.01 0.00 -11.95
N LYS A 31 10.29 0.39 -11.98
CA LYS A 31 11.33 -0.49 -12.52
C LYS A 31 11.53 -1.67 -11.58
N GLY A 32 11.82 -2.84 -12.14
CA GLY A 32 12.09 -4.07 -11.39
C GLY A 32 13.34 -4.77 -11.88
N THR A 33 13.82 -5.73 -11.09
CA THR A 33 14.89 -6.65 -11.47
C THR A 33 14.41 -8.09 -11.26
N LEU A 34 14.61 -8.95 -12.25
CA LEU A 34 14.23 -10.36 -12.13
C LEU A 34 15.07 -11.04 -11.04
N ASP A 35 14.42 -11.72 -10.11
CA ASP A 35 15.05 -12.57 -9.10
C ASP A 35 15.03 -14.02 -9.59
N THR A 36 16.04 -14.38 -10.39
CA THR A 36 16.08 -15.65 -11.13
C THR A 36 17.45 -16.31 -11.12
N ARG A 37 17.44 -17.65 -11.12
CA ARG A 37 18.63 -18.50 -11.32
C ARG A 37 18.82 -18.93 -12.78
N GLN A 38 17.86 -18.62 -13.65
CA GLN A 38 17.92 -18.96 -15.07
C GLN A 38 19.14 -18.29 -15.75
N LYS A 39 19.55 -18.83 -16.90
CA LYS A 39 20.56 -18.18 -17.74
C LYS A 39 20.00 -16.85 -18.29
N HIS A 40 20.83 -15.82 -18.39
CA HIS A 40 20.40 -14.47 -18.77
C HIS A 40 19.56 -14.44 -20.06
N ARG A 41 20.04 -15.11 -21.11
CA ARG A 41 19.34 -15.19 -22.41
C ARG A 41 17.96 -15.86 -22.29
N GLN A 42 17.85 -16.90 -21.45
CA GLN A 42 16.58 -17.60 -21.23
C GLN A 42 15.60 -16.70 -20.49
N ALA A 43 16.00 -16.12 -19.35
CA ALA A 43 15.14 -15.24 -18.57
C ALA A 43 14.67 -14.01 -19.36
N LEU A 44 15.54 -13.43 -20.19
CA LEU A 44 15.17 -12.32 -21.07
C LEU A 44 14.16 -12.75 -22.14
N GLN A 45 14.30 -13.95 -22.72
CA GLN A 45 13.35 -14.49 -23.68
C GLN A 45 12.00 -14.81 -23.03
N ASP A 46 12.02 -15.44 -21.85
CA ASP A 46 10.82 -15.75 -21.08
C ASP A 46 10.07 -14.46 -20.72
N MET A 47 10.80 -13.41 -20.32
CA MET A 47 10.21 -12.09 -20.03
C MET A 47 9.55 -11.48 -21.26
N ARG A 48 10.26 -11.41 -22.41
CA ARG A 48 9.73 -10.89 -23.68
C ARG A 48 8.47 -11.60 -24.16
N THR A 49 8.41 -12.90 -23.92
CA THR A 49 7.29 -13.74 -24.37
C THR A 49 6.18 -13.88 -23.33
N GLY A 50 6.30 -13.20 -22.18
CA GLY A 50 5.31 -13.28 -21.10
C GLY A 50 5.30 -14.60 -20.32
N HIS A 51 6.32 -15.45 -20.49
CA HIS A 51 6.42 -16.76 -19.83
C HIS A 51 7.31 -16.76 -18.58
N TYR A 52 7.89 -15.62 -18.19
CA TYR A 52 8.72 -15.56 -17.00
C TYR A 52 7.90 -15.84 -15.73
N GLN A 53 8.31 -16.88 -15.00
CA GLN A 53 7.75 -17.25 -13.70
C GLN A 53 8.81 -17.13 -12.63
N GLY A 54 8.65 -16.19 -11.70
CA GLY A 54 9.61 -16.00 -10.62
C GLY A 54 9.41 -14.71 -9.85
N GLY A 55 10.37 -14.41 -8.98
CA GLY A 55 10.38 -13.16 -8.24
C GLY A 55 10.78 -11.98 -9.12
N VAL A 56 10.23 -10.81 -8.80
CA VAL A 56 10.62 -9.51 -9.34
C VAL A 56 10.89 -8.60 -8.15
N ARG A 57 12.14 -8.17 -8.02
CA ARG A 57 12.56 -7.20 -7.02
C ARG A 57 12.14 -5.80 -7.49
N MET A 58 11.34 -5.11 -6.69
CA MET A 58 10.71 -3.84 -7.03
C MET A 58 11.62 -2.66 -6.67
N GLY A 59 12.08 -1.92 -7.68
CA GLY A 59 12.97 -0.76 -7.52
C GLY A 59 14.13 -1.03 -6.57
N ASN A 60 14.37 -0.08 -5.66
CA ASN A 60 15.33 -0.19 -4.56
C ASN A 60 14.64 -0.42 -3.20
N THR A 61 13.41 -0.96 -3.20
CA THR A 61 12.59 -1.08 -1.98
C THR A 61 12.93 -2.31 -1.13
N GLY A 62 13.67 -3.28 -1.68
CA GLY A 62 13.89 -4.59 -1.06
C GLY A 62 12.71 -5.55 -1.18
N ILE A 63 11.57 -5.11 -1.72
CA ILE A 63 10.37 -5.93 -1.91
C ILE A 63 10.56 -6.84 -3.13
N VAL A 64 10.23 -8.12 -2.97
CA VAL A 64 10.17 -9.10 -4.07
C VAL A 64 8.73 -9.59 -4.21
N LEU A 65 8.18 -9.48 -5.42
CA LEU A 65 6.82 -9.90 -5.75
C LEU A 65 6.85 -10.99 -6.82
N ASN A 66 5.87 -11.89 -6.80
CA ASN A 66 5.75 -12.93 -7.82
C ASN A 66 5.30 -12.31 -9.15
N SER A 67 5.88 -12.74 -10.26
CA SER A 67 5.56 -12.24 -11.60
C SER A 67 4.09 -12.45 -12.00
N ASN A 68 3.40 -13.43 -11.41
CA ASN A 68 1.97 -13.67 -11.63
C ASN A 68 1.06 -12.52 -11.16
N LEU A 69 1.57 -11.58 -10.36
CA LEU A 69 0.84 -10.40 -9.94
C LEU A 69 0.81 -9.30 -11.02
N PHE A 70 1.55 -9.46 -12.11
CA PHE A 70 1.73 -8.44 -13.13
C PHE A 70 1.19 -8.93 -14.48
N ALA A 71 0.55 -8.03 -15.23
CA ALA A 71 0.09 -8.34 -16.57
C ALA A 71 1.27 -8.57 -17.54
N THR A 72 2.34 -7.78 -17.39
CA THR A 72 3.53 -7.95 -18.21
C THR A 72 4.78 -7.35 -17.55
N LEU A 73 5.94 -7.89 -17.94
CA LEU A 73 7.26 -7.41 -17.58
C LEU A 73 7.96 -7.02 -18.88
N ILE A 74 8.22 -5.74 -19.05
CA ILE A 74 8.80 -5.23 -20.30
C ILE A 74 10.31 -5.03 -20.08
N PRO A 75 11.20 -5.60 -20.91
CA PRO A 75 12.63 -5.30 -20.83
C PRO A 75 12.88 -3.79 -20.77
N LEU A 76 13.82 -3.35 -19.93
CA LEU A 76 14.03 -1.92 -19.67
C LEU A 76 14.28 -1.12 -20.97
N GLU A 77 14.97 -1.73 -21.93
CA GLU A 77 15.31 -1.16 -23.22
C GLU A 77 14.16 -1.11 -24.24
N GLU A 78 13.04 -1.80 -23.99
CA GLU A 78 11.91 -1.94 -24.93
C GLU A 78 10.76 -0.98 -24.66
N LEU A 79 10.77 -0.28 -23.52
CA LEU A 79 9.84 0.79 -23.21
C LEU A 79 10.62 2.06 -22.92
N ASN A 80 10.32 3.10 -23.70
CA ASN A 80 10.83 4.44 -23.47
C ASN A 80 9.75 5.27 -22.78
N LEU A 81 10.02 5.75 -21.56
CA LEU A 81 9.14 6.63 -20.82
C LEU A 81 9.66 8.06 -20.95
N GLY A 82 8.89 8.93 -21.61
CA GLY A 82 9.21 10.33 -21.78
C GLY A 82 9.00 11.15 -20.50
N ASP A 83 9.54 12.37 -20.52
CA ASP A 83 9.44 13.33 -19.40
C ASP A 83 7.99 13.77 -19.12
N ASP A 84 7.11 13.64 -20.11
CA ASP A 84 5.67 13.90 -20.00
C ASP A 84 4.88 12.71 -19.42
N TYR A 85 5.58 11.65 -19.02
CA TYR A 85 5.03 10.40 -18.50
C TYR A 85 4.17 9.65 -19.54
N ARG A 86 4.45 9.83 -20.83
CA ARG A 86 3.96 8.96 -21.91
C ARG A 86 5.00 7.92 -22.26
N ALA A 87 4.55 6.70 -22.54
CA ALA A 87 5.43 5.61 -22.90
C ALA A 87 5.34 5.27 -24.38
N GLN A 88 6.47 4.91 -24.99
CA GLN A 88 6.54 4.30 -26.30
C GLN A 88 6.89 2.82 -26.12
N TRP A 89 6.00 1.93 -26.57
CA TRP A 89 6.17 0.49 -26.45
C TRP A 89 5.42 -0.23 -27.58
N GLN A 90 6.08 -1.21 -28.20
CA GLN A 90 5.59 -1.94 -29.38
C GLN A 90 5.14 -1.05 -30.56
N GLY A 91 5.82 0.08 -30.75
CA GLY A 91 5.49 1.03 -31.82
C GLY A 91 4.22 1.86 -31.57
N ALA A 92 3.63 1.78 -30.37
CA ALA A 92 2.49 2.59 -29.96
C ALA A 92 2.86 3.50 -28.80
N GLN A 93 2.15 4.63 -28.72
CA GLN A 93 2.20 5.53 -27.58
C GLN A 93 1.14 5.13 -26.55
N TRP A 94 1.52 5.15 -25.28
CA TRP A 94 0.70 4.78 -24.15
C TRP A 94 0.63 5.93 -23.15
N GLU A 95 -0.55 6.17 -22.60
CA GLU A 95 -0.66 6.90 -21.34
C GLU A 95 -0.17 6.00 -20.20
N VAL A 96 0.32 6.63 -19.12
CA VAL A 96 0.82 5.90 -17.96
C VAL A 96 0.10 6.37 -16.70
N SER A 97 -0.46 5.40 -15.98
CA SER A 97 -0.97 5.58 -14.63
C SER A 97 0.01 4.95 -13.64
N LYS A 98 0.46 5.73 -12.64
CA LYS A 98 1.33 5.19 -11.60
C LYS A 98 0.51 4.35 -10.63
N VAL A 99 0.97 3.12 -10.39
CA VAL A 99 0.39 2.22 -9.40
C VAL A 99 1.08 2.44 -8.06
N PRO A 100 0.37 2.93 -7.03
CA PRO A 100 0.93 3.08 -5.69
C PRO A 100 1.36 1.73 -5.11
N GLN A 101 2.39 1.75 -4.26
CA GLN A 101 2.95 0.54 -3.66
C GLN A 101 1.90 -0.35 -2.95
N ARG A 102 0.91 0.26 -2.27
CA ARG A 102 -0.18 -0.48 -1.60
C ARG A 102 -0.97 -1.38 -2.56
N CYS A 103 -1.05 -0.99 -3.83
CA CYS A 103 -1.81 -1.70 -4.86
C CYS A 103 -0.97 -2.78 -5.58
N TRP A 104 0.33 -2.92 -5.30
CA TRP A 104 1.18 -3.89 -6.01
C TRP A 104 0.77 -5.35 -5.77
N THR A 105 0.25 -5.67 -4.58
CA THR A 105 -0.25 -7.02 -4.23
C THR A 105 -1.73 -7.22 -4.53
N TRP A 106 -2.45 -6.17 -4.94
CA TRP A 106 -3.86 -6.26 -5.31
C TRP A 106 -4.04 -7.19 -6.51
N THR A 107 -4.97 -8.15 -6.42
CA THR A 107 -5.22 -9.13 -7.48
C THR A 107 -6.45 -8.80 -8.33
N GLY A 108 -7.24 -7.82 -7.91
CA GLY A 108 -8.39 -7.34 -8.68
C GLY A 108 -7.99 -6.33 -9.75
N ARG A 109 -9.01 -5.84 -10.47
CA ARG A 109 -8.84 -4.79 -11.47
C ARG A 109 -8.40 -3.48 -10.82
N LEU A 110 -7.63 -2.69 -11.54
CA LEU A 110 -7.33 -1.31 -11.21
C LEU A 110 -8.19 -0.35 -12.03
N THR A 111 -8.53 0.77 -11.42
CA THR A 111 -9.08 1.96 -12.11
C THR A 111 -8.11 3.12 -12.01
N THR A 112 -8.31 4.15 -12.81
CA THR A 112 -7.47 5.36 -12.80
C THR A 112 -8.21 6.58 -12.33
N GLN A 113 -7.51 7.42 -11.59
CA GLN A 113 -7.98 8.72 -11.16
C GLN A 113 -6.95 9.79 -11.51
N PRO A 114 -7.37 11.05 -11.76
CA PRO A 114 -6.44 12.16 -11.87
C PRO A 114 -5.56 12.27 -10.62
N ASN A 115 -4.28 12.54 -10.81
CA ASN A 115 -3.36 12.81 -9.71
C ASN A 115 -3.64 14.21 -9.14
N THR A 116 -4.07 14.27 -7.88
CA THR A 116 -4.38 15.53 -7.19
C THR A 116 -3.17 16.20 -6.55
N LEU A 117 -2.04 15.49 -6.45
CA LEU A 117 -0.85 15.92 -5.68
C LEU A 117 0.25 16.56 -6.55
N GLY A 118 0.08 16.68 -7.87
CA GLY A 118 1.09 17.28 -8.72
C GLY A 118 0.84 17.10 -10.21
N ALA A 119 1.79 17.57 -11.02
CA ALA A 119 1.63 17.60 -12.48
C ALA A 119 1.83 16.23 -13.15
N LEU A 120 2.77 15.40 -12.69
CA LEU A 120 3.10 14.10 -13.28
C LEU A 120 3.41 13.05 -12.21
N PRO A 121 3.04 11.77 -12.43
CA PRO A 121 2.10 11.28 -13.45
C PRO A 121 0.74 11.96 -13.35
N ARG A 122 0.05 12.18 -14.48
CA ARG A 122 -1.31 12.77 -14.48
C ARG A 122 -2.36 11.82 -13.91
N LEU A 123 -2.08 10.53 -13.96
CA LEU A 123 -2.99 9.46 -13.54
C LEU A 123 -2.35 8.62 -12.45
N VAL A 124 -3.15 8.28 -11.44
CA VAL A 124 -2.78 7.33 -10.39
C VAL A 124 -3.79 6.20 -10.39
N SER A 125 -3.30 4.97 -10.26
CA SER A 125 -4.15 3.79 -10.20
C SER A 125 -4.64 3.55 -8.78
N THR A 126 -5.86 3.03 -8.67
CA THR A 126 -6.48 2.64 -7.40
C THR A 126 -7.18 1.30 -7.56
N GLU A 127 -7.37 0.57 -6.46
CA GLU A 127 -8.13 -0.68 -6.48
C GLU A 127 -9.57 -0.44 -6.93
N ASP A 128 -10.06 -1.25 -7.87
CA ASP A 128 -11.49 -1.30 -8.17
C ASP A 128 -12.22 -2.07 -7.07
N ILE A 129 -12.78 -1.34 -6.10
CA ILE A 129 -13.59 -1.90 -5.02
C ILE A 129 -15.08 -1.98 -5.36
N GLY A 130 -15.50 -1.48 -6.54
CA GLY A 130 -16.92 -1.45 -6.93
C GLY A 130 -17.53 -2.85 -7.01
N SER A 131 -16.75 -3.85 -7.42
CA SER A 131 -17.18 -5.25 -7.44
C SER A 131 -17.28 -5.91 -6.07
N LEU A 132 -16.55 -5.41 -5.05
CA LEU A 132 -16.64 -5.93 -3.68
C LEU A 132 -17.96 -5.53 -3.02
N SER A 133 -18.44 -4.30 -3.28
CA SER A 133 -19.71 -3.83 -2.73
C SER A 133 -20.90 -4.67 -3.19
N LYS A 134 -20.87 -5.26 -4.40
CA LYS A 134 -21.94 -6.14 -4.91
C LYS A 134 -21.97 -7.53 -4.25
N ARG A 135 -20.89 -7.96 -3.60
CA ARG A 135 -20.81 -9.24 -2.86
C ARG A 135 -21.12 -9.07 -1.37
N VAL A 136 -21.25 -7.84 -0.89
CA VAL A 136 -21.86 -7.58 0.40
C VAL A 136 -23.36 -7.79 0.21
N ASP A 137 -23.86 -8.93 0.67
CA ASP A 137 -25.28 -9.19 0.72
C ASP A 137 -25.91 -8.22 1.73
N THR A 138 -26.45 -7.10 1.22
CA THR A 138 -27.16 -6.11 2.03
C THR A 138 -28.45 -6.67 2.62
N SER A 139 -28.90 -7.86 2.20
CA SER A 139 -30.01 -8.57 2.84
C SER A 139 -29.64 -9.22 4.17
N ALA A 140 -28.34 -9.43 4.42
CA ALA A 140 -27.80 -9.88 5.70
C ALA A 140 -27.48 -8.70 6.65
N THR A 141 -28.14 -7.56 6.48
CA THR A 141 -28.11 -6.50 7.50
C THR A 141 -28.77 -7.09 8.75
N PRO A 142 -28.08 -7.27 9.88
CA PRO A 142 -28.74 -7.69 11.11
C PRO A 142 -29.84 -6.67 11.40
N HIS A 143 -31.06 -7.14 11.65
CA HIS A 143 -32.14 -6.28 12.16
C HIS A 143 -31.75 -5.81 13.56
N GLY A 144 -30.94 -4.76 13.62
CA GLY A 144 -30.36 -4.24 14.85
C GLY A 144 -29.59 -2.97 14.54
N LYS A 145 -29.97 -1.88 15.19
CA LYS A 145 -29.26 -0.60 15.13
C LYS A 145 -27.89 -0.80 15.79
N VAL A 146 -26.84 -1.02 14.98
CA VAL A 146 -25.46 -1.05 15.48
C VAL A 146 -25.07 0.38 15.81
N VAL A 147 -24.96 0.68 17.11
CA VAL A 147 -24.45 1.96 17.60
C VAL A 147 -22.99 1.74 17.95
N PHE A 148 -22.08 2.33 17.18
CA PHE A 148 -20.67 2.40 17.55
C PHE A 148 -20.53 3.42 18.68
N ARG A 149 -20.23 2.93 19.89
CA ARG A 149 -19.92 3.75 21.06
C ARG A 149 -18.43 3.64 21.38
N ALA A 150 -17.81 4.75 21.75
CA ALA A 150 -16.44 4.74 22.24
C ALA A 150 -16.36 3.98 23.57
N HIS A 151 -15.20 3.38 23.88
CA HIS A 151 -15.01 2.51 25.05
C HIS A 151 -15.37 3.18 26.41
N GLY A 152 -15.45 4.51 26.47
CA GLY A 152 -15.83 5.27 27.68
C GLY A 152 -17.33 5.41 27.94
N ASP A 153 -18.21 4.97 27.04
CA ASP A 153 -19.66 5.20 27.12
C ASP A 153 -20.40 4.22 28.05
N LEU A 154 -19.67 3.33 28.73
CA LEU A 154 -20.19 2.42 29.76
C LEU A 154 -20.10 2.99 31.18
N GLU A 155 -19.36 4.07 31.37
CA GLU A 155 -19.25 4.74 32.66
C GLU A 155 -20.13 5.99 32.68
N PRO A 156 -20.90 6.23 33.75
CA PRO A 156 -21.66 7.46 33.86
C PRO A 156 -20.67 8.65 33.83
N PRO A 157 -20.98 9.73 33.09
CA PRO A 157 -20.09 10.87 32.91
C PRO A 157 -19.75 11.60 34.22
N THR A 158 -20.42 11.26 35.31
CA THR A 158 -20.19 11.81 36.65
C THR A 158 -19.21 10.98 37.47
N ARG A 159 -18.79 9.78 37.04
CA ARG A 159 -17.95 8.87 37.84
C ARG A 159 -16.65 9.54 38.28
N ASP A 160 -15.97 10.23 37.37
CA ASP A 160 -14.75 10.98 37.69
C ASP A 160 -15.01 12.15 38.66
N VAL A 161 -16.19 12.77 38.58
CA VAL A 161 -16.59 13.88 39.45
C VAL A 161 -16.93 13.38 40.86
N ASP A 162 -17.64 12.26 40.95
CA ASP A 162 -18.02 11.63 42.22
C ASP A 162 -16.77 11.11 42.95
N ASP A 163 -15.85 10.44 42.25
CA ASP A 163 -14.58 9.98 42.80
C ASP A 163 -13.67 11.16 43.23
N ALA A 164 -13.74 12.30 42.53
CA ALA A 164 -13.02 13.51 42.93
C ALA A 164 -13.64 14.14 44.19
N MET A 165 -14.97 14.16 44.29
CA MET A 165 -15.70 14.68 45.45
C MET A 165 -15.47 13.82 46.70
N GLU A 166 -15.47 12.49 46.59
CA GLU A 166 -15.16 11.60 47.71
C GLU A 166 -13.71 11.79 48.21
N ARG A 167 -12.74 11.87 47.28
CA ARG A 167 -11.34 12.14 47.64
C ARG A 167 -11.17 13.46 48.37
N ALA A 168 -11.85 14.52 47.92
CA ALA A 168 -11.82 15.82 48.58
C ALA A 168 -12.45 15.78 49.98
N ARG A 169 -13.57 15.06 50.17
CA ARG A 169 -14.21 14.88 51.49
C ARG A 169 -13.29 14.11 52.45
N ARG A 170 -12.61 13.07 51.98
CA ARG A 170 -11.69 12.28 52.78
C ARG A 170 -10.45 13.10 53.20
N GLN A 171 -9.90 13.91 52.31
CA GLN A 171 -8.80 14.83 52.65
C GLN A 171 -9.19 15.89 53.68
N ARG A 172 -10.43 16.41 53.64
CA ARG A 172 -10.92 17.36 54.66
C ARG A 172 -11.05 16.71 56.03
N ARG A 173 -11.61 15.50 56.11
CA ARG A 173 -11.71 14.76 57.38
C ARG A 173 -10.33 14.50 58.01
N LEU A 174 -9.35 14.07 57.22
CA LEU A 174 -7.99 13.85 57.70
C LEU A 174 -7.28 15.14 58.15
N LYS A 175 -7.68 16.31 57.63
CA LYS A 175 -7.18 17.62 58.09
C LYS A 175 -7.80 18.07 59.42
N ASP A 176 -9.09 17.80 59.61
CA ASP A 176 -9.80 18.13 60.87
C ASP A 176 -9.32 17.26 62.03
N ASP A 177 -9.05 15.97 61.79
CA ASP A 177 -8.54 15.06 62.83
C ASP A 177 -7.08 15.39 63.23
N GLY A 178 -6.31 16.02 62.34
CA GLY A 178 -4.92 16.41 62.60
C GLY A 178 -4.73 17.68 63.45
N TRP A 179 -5.79 18.43 63.74
CA TRP A 179 -5.74 19.65 64.57
C TRP A 179 -6.10 19.41 66.05
N LYS A 180 -6.51 18.20 66.44
CA LYS A 180 -6.92 17.87 67.82
C LYS A 180 -5.81 17.32 68.74
N ASP A 181 -4.62 17.04 68.21
CA ASP A 181 -3.52 16.42 68.99
C ASP A 181 -2.30 17.36 69.22
N ARG A 182 -2.51 18.68 69.27
CA ARG A 182 -1.46 19.63 69.69
C ARG A 182 -2.00 20.71 70.60
N ASP A 183 -2.44 20.32 71.79
CA ASP A 183 -2.55 21.20 72.96
C ASP A 183 -2.50 20.31 74.22
N GLU A 184 -1.30 19.85 74.57
CA GLU A 184 -0.89 19.50 75.95
C GLU A 184 0.57 19.92 76.16
#